data_AF-A0A386H4W7-F1
#
_entry.id   AF-A0A386H4W7-F1
#
_cell.length_a   1.000
_cell.length_b   1.000
_cell.length_c   1.000
_cell.angle_alpha   90.00
_cell.angle_beta   90.00
_cell.angle_gamma   90.00
#
_symmetry.space_group_name_H-M   'P 1'
#
loop_
_entity.id
_entity.type
_entity.pdbx_description
1 polymer ?
#
loop_
_entity_poly.entity_id
_entity_poly.type
_entity_poly.pdbx_seq_one_letter_code
_entity_poly.pdbx_strand_id
1 'polypeptide(L)'
;MDKELEDILIQYKICTGDIIELIENKKIDSVEDKIKCRQVLVNKIISMTDKKEEVRNIYNRLNIEKIEYKADKLIKDELHMIRTKLNDVSRNKTAANAYSRLGNSPKIFSKKI
;
A
#
# COMPACT_ATOMS: atom_id res chain seq x y z
N MET A 1 -13.92 -31.74 -6.13
CA MET A 1 -13.41 -30.45 -5.63
C MET A 1 -11.91 -30.53 -5.65
N ASP A 2 -11.28 -29.67 -6.44
CA ASP A 2 -9.83 -29.62 -6.55
C ASP A 2 -9.24 -29.04 -5.24
N LYS A 3 -8.61 -29.92 -4.45
CA LYS A 3 -7.99 -29.55 -3.18
C LYS A 3 -6.82 -28.58 -3.37
N GLU A 4 -6.07 -28.71 -4.45
CA GLU A 4 -4.93 -27.83 -4.72
C GLU A 4 -5.42 -26.41 -5.02
N LEU A 5 -6.46 -26.27 -5.84
CA LEU A 5 -7.06 -24.97 -6.13
C LEU A 5 -7.66 -24.33 -4.87
N GLU A 6 -8.35 -25.12 -4.04
CA GLU A 6 -8.89 -24.62 -2.77
C GLU A 6 -7.78 -24.11 -1.84
N ASP A 7 -6.69 -24.85 -1.70
CA ASP A 7 -5.54 -24.46 -0.89
C ASP A 7 -4.90 -23.16 -1.41
N ILE A 8 -4.77 -22.98 -2.73
CA ILE A 8 -4.26 -21.74 -3.33
C ILE A 8 -5.16 -20.55 -2.97
N LEU A 9 -6.48 -20.69 -3.06
CA LEU A 9 -7.42 -19.62 -2.73
C LEU A 9 -7.49 -19.33 -1.22
N ILE A 10 -7.32 -20.34 -0.38
CA ILE A 10 -7.16 -20.16 1.07
C ILE A 10 -5.89 -19.37 1.38
N GLN A 11 -4.75 -19.77 0.80
CA GLN A 11 -3.48 -19.05 0.98
C GLN A 11 -3.57 -17.61 0.47
N TYR A 12 -4.29 -17.40 -0.63
CA TYR A 12 -4.51 -16.06 -1.18
C TYR A 12 -5.28 -15.17 -0.21
N LYS A 13 -6.34 -15.72 0.38
CA LYS A 13 -7.12 -15.05 1.42
C LYS A 13 -6.27 -14.74 2.66
N ILE A 14 -5.43 -15.69 3.09
CA ILE A 14 -4.52 -15.51 4.24
C ILE A 14 -3.50 -14.40 3.95
N CYS A 15 -2.78 -14.45 2.82
CA CYS A 15 -1.82 -13.40 2.46
C CYS A 15 -2.50 -12.02 2.33
N THR A 16 -3.77 -11.96 1.90
CA THR A 16 -4.55 -10.71 1.89
C THR A 16 -4.92 -10.24 3.31
N GLY A 17 -5.24 -11.15 4.22
CA GLY A 17 -5.46 -10.86 5.64
C GLY A 17 -4.20 -10.34 6.34
N ASP A 18 -3.05 -10.95 6.08
CA ASP A 18 -1.77 -10.50 6.63
C ASP A 18 -1.44 -9.07 6.19
N ILE A 19 -1.73 -8.69 4.94
CA ILE A 19 -1.55 -7.32 4.44
C ILE A 19 -2.41 -6.34 5.26
N ILE A 20 -3.68 -6.68 5.50
CA ILE A 20 -4.59 -5.87 6.29
C ILE A 20 -4.04 -5.68 7.71
N GLU A 21 -3.62 -6.77 8.37
CA GLU A 21 -3.07 -6.72 9.72
C GLU A 21 -1.80 -5.86 9.81
N LEU A 22 -0.92 -5.96 8.83
CA LEU A 22 0.31 -5.16 8.79
C LEU A 22 0.02 -3.67 8.60
N ILE A 23 -0.95 -3.31 7.75
CA ILE A 23 -1.36 -1.91 7.54
C ILE A 23 -2.03 -1.36 8.81
N GLU A 24 -2.98 -2.10 9.41
CA GLU A 24 -3.67 -1.68 10.63
C GLU A 24 -2.69 -1.48 11.80
N ASN A 25 -1.65 -2.31 11.88
CA ASN A 25 -0.58 -2.19 12.88
C ASN A 25 0.56 -1.23 12.48
N LYS A 26 0.42 -0.48 11.39
CA LYS A 26 1.42 0.48 10.88
C LYS A 26 2.80 -0.12 10.61
N LYS A 27 2.86 -1.43 10.31
CA LYS A 27 4.09 -2.16 9.96
C LYS A 27 4.28 -2.18 8.44
N ILE A 28 4.29 -1.00 7.83
CA ILE A 28 4.28 -0.83 6.36
C ILE A 28 5.53 -1.44 5.71
N ASP A 29 6.68 -1.37 6.38
CA ASP A 29 7.94 -1.92 5.88
C ASP A 29 7.88 -3.45 5.66
N SER A 30 6.93 -4.15 6.31
CA SER A 30 6.76 -5.60 6.19
C SER A 30 5.67 -6.01 5.18
N VAL A 31 4.95 -5.06 4.59
CA VAL A 31 3.82 -5.35 3.67
C VAL A 31 4.30 -5.91 2.33
N GLU A 32 5.49 -5.51 1.87
CA GLU A 32 6.00 -5.86 0.54
C GLU A 32 6.08 -7.38 0.31
N ASP A 33 6.57 -8.14 1.29
CA ASP A 33 6.70 -9.59 1.17
C ASP A 33 5.34 -10.29 1.04
N LYS A 34 4.32 -9.77 1.72
CA LYS A 34 2.95 -10.30 1.63
C LYS A 34 2.29 -9.94 0.31
N ILE A 35 2.58 -8.76 -0.25
CA ILE A 35 2.15 -8.42 -1.62
C ILE A 35 2.78 -9.36 -2.64
N LYS A 36 4.09 -9.65 -2.52
CA LYS A 36 4.78 -10.62 -3.39
C LYS A 36 4.18 -12.01 -3.27
N CYS A 37 3.91 -12.50 -2.04
CA CYS A 37 3.17 -13.75 -1.82
C CYS A 37 1.85 -13.76 -2.58
N ARG A 38 1.03 -12.72 -2.38
CA ARG A 38 -0.29 -12.60 -3.00
C ARG A 38 -0.19 -12.63 -4.52
N GLN A 39 0.78 -11.95 -5.12
CA GLN A 39 0.97 -11.93 -6.57
C GLN A 39 1.36 -13.30 -7.14
N VAL A 40 2.21 -14.07 -6.44
CA VAL A 40 2.55 -15.44 -6.85
C VAL A 40 1.30 -16.32 -6.91
N LEU A 41 0.40 -16.19 -5.93
CA LEU A 41 -0.84 -16.96 -5.89
C LEU A 41 -1.81 -16.54 -7.01
N VAL A 42 -1.92 -15.24 -7.29
CA VAL A 42 -2.70 -14.72 -8.43
C VAL A 42 -2.20 -15.31 -9.74
N ASN A 43 -0.88 -15.33 -9.96
CA ASN A 43 -0.29 -15.88 -11.17
C ASN A 43 -0.63 -17.37 -11.34
N LYS A 44 -0.62 -18.15 -10.24
CA LYS A 44 -1.06 -19.55 -10.24
C LYS A 44 -2.52 -19.67 -10.64
N ILE A 45 -3.41 -18.88 -10.05
CA ILE A 45 -4.85 -18.89 -10.37
C ILE A 45 -5.08 -18.54 -11.85
N ILE A 46 -4.41 -17.51 -12.36
CA ILE A 46 -4.52 -17.09 -13.78
C ILE A 46 -4.04 -18.19 -14.73
N SER A 47 -3.05 -18.99 -14.35
CA SER A 47 -2.56 -20.10 -15.17
C SER A 47 -3.53 -21.28 -15.29
N MET A 48 -4.52 -21.38 -14.40
CA MET A 48 -5.55 -22.43 -14.38
C MET A 48 -6.77 -22.04 -15.22
N THR A 49 -6.56 -21.78 -16.52
CA THR A 49 -7.59 -21.26 -17.43
C THR A 49 -8.78 -22.19 -17.62
N ASP A 50 -8.56 -23.50 -17.47
CA ASP A 50 -9.56 -24.57 -17.53
C ASP A 50 -10.48 -24.62 -16.30
N LYS A 51 -10.05 -24.05 -15.17
CA LYS A 51 -10.75 -24.14 -13.87
C LYS A 51 -11.53 -22.89 -13.49
N LYS A 52 -11.82 -22.00 -14.45
CA LYS A 52 -12.45 -20.69 -14.19
C LYS A 52 -13.73 -20.77 -13.34
N GLU A 53 -14.60 -21.73 -13.61
CA GLU A 53 -15.87 -21.88 -12.89
C GLU A 53 -15.64 -22.39 -11.45
N GLU A 54 -14.71 -23.32 -11.27
CA GLU A 54 -14.34 -23.83 -9.94
C GLU A 54 -13.69 -22.74 -9.09
N VAL A 55 -12.80 -21.94 -9.69
CA VAL A 55 -12.20 -20.76 -9.06
C VAL A 55 -13.30 -19.84 -8.54
N ARG A 56 -14.27 -19.51 -9.40
CA ARG A 56 -15.39 -18.61 -9.03
C ARG A 56 -16.20 -19.16 -7.86
N ASN A 57 -16.53 -20.44 -7.90
CA ASN A 57 -17.32 -21.09 -6.84
C ASN A 57 -16.59 -21.09 -5.50
N ILE A 58 -15.30 -21.43 -5.49
CA ILE A 58 -14.49 -21.41 -4.26
C ILE A 58 -14.29 -19.97 -3.77
N TYR A 59 -14.00 -19.03 -4.67
CA TYR A 59 -13.81 -17.61 -4.35
C TYR A 59 -15.04 -17.02 -3.64
N ASN A 60 -16.24 -17.30 -4.17
CA ASN A 60 -17.50 -16.88 -3.58
C ASN A 60 -17.72 -17.54 -2.21
N ARG A 61 -17.54 -18.86 -2.11
CA ARG A 61 -17.71 -19.61 -0.85
C ARG A 61 -16.77 -19.11 0.25
N LEU A 62 -15.53 -18.77 -0.11
CA LEU A 62 -14.53 -18.25 0.82
C LEU A 62 -14.72 -16.75 1.13
N ASN A 63 -15.68 -16.06 0.49
CA ASN A 63 -15.94 -14.63 0.63
C ASN A 63 -14.68 -13.78 0.41
N ILE A 64 -13.90 -14.09 -0.62
CA ILE A 64 -12.61 -13.42 -0.89
C ILE A 64 -12.82 -11.95 -1.28
N GLU A 65 -13.90 -11.63 -2.01
CA GLU A 65 -14.24 -10.26 -2.40
C GLU A 65 -14.29 -9.30 -1.21
N LYS A 66 -14.85 -9.75 -0.08
CA LYS A 66 -14.97 -8.93 1.12
C LYS A 66 -13.61 -8.55 1.70
N ILE A 67 -12.66 -9.48 1.70
CA ILE A 67 -11.32 -9.21 2.23
C ILE A 67 -10.50 -8.34 1.27
N GLU A 68 -10.66 -8.54 -0.03
CA GLU A 68 -10.02 -7.70 -1.05
C GLU A 68 -10.49 -6.27 -0.98
N TYR A 69 -11.80 -6.05 -0.84
CA TYR A 69 -12.37 -4.71 -0.68
C TYR A 69 -11.80 -4.00 0.55
N LYS A 70 -11.69 -4.70 1.69
CA LYS A 70 -11.08 -4.15 2.90
C LYS A 70 -9.61 -3.78 2.67
N ALA A 71 -8.84 -4.67 2.05
CA ALA A 71 -7.43 -4.44 1.76
C ALA A 71 -7.24 -3.24 0.83
N ASP A 72 -8.00 -3.14 -0.26
CA ASP A 72 -7.92 -2.05 -1.23
C ASP A 72 -8.24 -0.70 -0.58
N LYS A 73 -9.29 -0.64 0.25
CA LYS A 73 -9.63 0.56 1.00
C LYS A 73 -8.48 1.01 1.92
N LEU A 74 -7.95 0.09 2.72
CA LEU A 74 -6.85 0.40 3.66
C LEU A 74 -5.58 0.88 2.94
N ILE A 75 -5.22 0.24 1.82
CA ILE A 75 -4.07 0.64 1.01
C ILE A 75 -4.26 2.07 0.47
N LYS A 76 -5.46 2.39 -0.05
CA LYS A 76 -5.78 3.72 -0.57
C LYS A 76 -5.74 4.78 0.53
N ASP A 77 -6.30 4.48 1.70
CA ASP A 77 -6.31 5.39 2.84
C ASP A 77 -4.88 5.67 3.33
N GLU A 78 -4.04 4.63 3.47
CA GLU A 78 -2.63 4.79 3.87
C GLU A 78 -1.83 5.59 2.85
N LEU A 79 -2.00 5.30 1.56
CA LEU A 79 -1.35 6.03 0.47
C LEU A 79 -1.78 7.51 0.44
N HIS A 80 -3.04 7.80 0.75
CA HIS A 80 -3.50 9.18 0.91
C HIS A 80 -2.80 9.87 2.09
N MET A 81 -2.71 9.22 3.26
CA MET A 81 -2.00 9.79 4.41
C MET A 81 -0.52 10.06 4.11
N ILE A 82 0.18 9.15 3.45
CA ILE A 82 1.59 9.31 3.07
C ILE A 82 1.74 10.53 2.16
N ARG A 83 0.88 10.69 1.15
CA ARG A 83 0.90 11.84 0.24
C ARG A 83 0.68 13.16 0.99
N THR A 84 -0.27 13.20 1.92
CA THR A 84 -0.51 14.40 2.74
C THR A 84 0.72 14.77 3.56
N LYS A 85 1.34 13.80 4.24
CA LYS A 85 2.58 14.02 5.01
C LYS A 85 3.73 14.53 4.12
N LEU A 86 3.90 13.98 2.92
CA LEU A 86 4.93 14.44 1.98
C LEU A 86 4.68 15.89 1.53
N ASN A 87 3.43 16.26 1.27
CA ASN A 87 3.07 17.62 0.91
C ASN A 87 3.35 18.59 2.07
N ASP A 88 3.06 18.21 3.31
CA ASP A 88 3.34 19.03 4.49
C ASP A 88 4.85 19.21 4.71
N VAL A 89 5.64 18.16 4.54
CA VAL A 89 7.11 18.23 4.58
C VAL A 89 7.64 19.19 3.50
N SER A 90 7.10 19.11 2.29
CA SER A 90 7.48 20.00 1.18
C SER A 90 7.14 21.48 1.47
N ARG A 91 5.94 21.74 2.02
CA ARG A 91 5.53 23.08 2.45
C ARG A 91 6.43 23.62 3.56
N ASN A 92 6.70 22.80 4.58
CA ASN A 92 7.58 23.17 5.69
C ASN A 92 9.00 23.46 5.23
N LYS A 93 9.54 22.65 4.30
CA LYS A 93 10.86 22.90 3.68
C LYS A 93 10.88 24.24 2.93
N THR A 94 9.81 24.55 2.20
CA THR A 94 9.68 25.83 1.48
C THR A 94 9.65 27.01 2.44
N ALA A 95 8.85 26.92 3.52
CA ALA A 95 8.79 27.95 4.55
C ALA A 95 10.13 28.13 5.27
N ALA A 96 10.78 27.04 5.70
CA ALA A 96 12.09 27.07 6.34
C ALA A 96 13.16 27.74 5.44
N ASN A 97 13.14 27.45 4.14
CA ASN A 97 14.02 28.09 3.16
C ASN A 97 13.70 29.58 2.95
N ALA A 98 12.43 29.98 3.03
CA ALA A 98 12.04 31.38 2.93
C ALA A 98 12.52 32.18 4.17
N TYR A 99 12.35 31.62 5.37
CA TYR A 99 12.85 32.23 6.60
C TYR A 99 14.38 32.25 6.69
N SER A 100 15.09 31.21 6.25
CA SER A 100 16.55 31.21 6.23
C SER A 100 17.13 32.26 5.26
N ARG A 101 16.47 32.50 4.12
CA ARG A 101 16.82 33.58 3.18
C ARG A 101 16.54 34.97 3.75
N LEU A 102 15.51 35.15 4.56
CA LEU A 102 15.24 36.41 5.26
C LEU A 102 16.31 36.71 6.33
N GLY A 103 16.86 35.69 6.99
CA GLY A 103 17.98 35.82 7.93
C GLY A 103 19.35 36.06 7.28
N ASN A 104 19.54 35.60 6.04
CA ASN A 104 20.75 35.78 5.23
C ASN A 104 20.58 36.86 4.14
N SER A 105 19.81 37.93 4.40
CA SER A 105 19.96 39.13 3.57
C SER A 105 21.38 39.69 3.75
N PRO A 106 22.15 39.92 2.67
CA PRO A 106 23.36 40.71 2.78
C PRO A 106 22.97 42.05 3.40
N LYS A 107 23.69 42.51 4.44
CA LYS A 107 23.52 43.88 4.96
C LYS A 107 23.92 44.88 3.87
N ILE A 108 22.99 45.20 2.98
CA ILE A 108 23.14 46.18 1.87
C ILE A 108 23.34 47.62 2.41
N PHE A 109 23.35 47.81 3.75
CA PHE A 109 23.70 49.07 4.40
C PHE A 109 24.98 48.98 5.23
N SER A 110 26.10 48.56 4.64
CA SER A 110 27.42 48.76 5.25
C SER A 110 28.50 49.14 4.24
N LYS A 111 28.39 50.35 3.68
CA LYS A 111 29.56 51.19 3.44
C LYS A 111 29.11 52.65 3.39
N LYS A 112 29.33 53.34 4.52
CA LYS A 112 29.47 54.80 4.53
C LYS A 112 30.64 55.14 3.61
N ILE A 113 30.43 56.04 2.67
CA ILE A 113 31.46 56.95 2.14
C ILE A 113 31.01 58.34 2.55
#